data_AF-A0A5N9B013-F1
#
_entry.id   AF-A0A5N9B013-F1
#
_cell.length_a   1.000
_cell.length_b   1.000
_cell.length_c   1.000
_cell.angle_alpha   90.00
_cell.angle_beta   90.00
_cell.angle_gamma   90.00
#
_symmetry.space_group_name_H-M   'P 1'
#
loop_
_entity.id
_entity.type
_entity.pdbx_description
1 polymer ?
#
loop_
_entity_poly.entity_id
_entity_poly.type
_entity_poly.pdbx_seq_one_letter_code
_entity_poly.pdbx_strand_id
1 'polypeptide(L)' 'MNRQQKRDVYQGVIGVTITPYYDNYEVNYGKMADLTKWWISNGMVRGDAALKVCSVMGEAP' A
#
# COMPACT_ATOMS: atom_id res chain seq x y z
N MET A 1 10.09 -16.54 1.47
CA MET A 1 9.67 -16.57 2.90
C MET A 1 8.92 -17.86 3.18
N ASN A 2 9.36 -18.61 4.18
CA ASN A 2 8.64 -19.78 4.69
C ASN A 2 7.37 -19.36 5.46
N ARG A 3 6.55 -20.34 5.87
CA ARG A 3 5.29 -20.09 6.57
C ARG A 3 5.48 -19.26 7.84
N GLN A 4 6.50 -19.56 8.64
CA GLN A 4 6.77 -18.85 9.89
C GLN A 4 7.15 -17.40 9.60
N GLN A 5 8.10 -17.17 8.68
CA GLN A 5 8.52 -15.83 8.27
C GLN A 5 7.36 -14.95 7.78
N LYS A 6 6.37 -15.52 7.08
CA LYS A 6 5.17 -14.78 6.67
C LYS A 6 4.30 -14.38 7.86
N ARG A 7 4.12 -15.29 8.83
CA ARG A 7 3.36 -15.01 10.04
C ARG A 7 4.05 -13.95 10.89
N ASP A 8 5.37 -13.88 10.88
CA ASP A 8 6.13 -12.91 11.69
C ASP A 8 6.11 -11.51 11.05
N VAL A 9 6.14 -11.42 9.72
CA VAL A 9 6.20 -10.13 8.99
C VAL A 9 4.82 -9.51 8.75
N TYR A 10 3.77 -10.32 8.60
CA TYR A 10 2.40 -9.82 8.37
C TYR A 10 1.60 -9.72 9.67
N GLN A 11 2.21 -9.10 10.69
CA GLN A 11 1.53 -8.69 11.91
C GLN A 11 1.54 -7.16 11.99
N GLY A 12 0.46 -6.57 12.50
CA GLY A 12 0.32 -5.11 12.61
C GLY A 12 -0.75 -4.52 11.70
N VAL A 13 -0.65 -3.22 11.46
CA VAL A 13 -1.66 -2.46 10.71
C VAL A 13 -1.57 -2.78 9.22
N ILE A 14 -2.72 -2.98 8.58
CA ILE A 14 -2.82 -3.04 7.12
C ILE A 14 -3.38 -1.70 6.64
N GLY A 15 -2.47 -0.82 6.19
CA GLY A 15 -2.83 0.46 5.59
C GLY A 15 -3.30 0.24 4.15
N VAL A 16 -4.33 0.97 3.73
CA VAL A 16 -4.82 0.94 2.35
C VAL A 16 -4.54 2.28 1.70
N THR A 17 -3.98 2.25 0.48
CA THR A 17 -3.81 3.45 -0.34
C THR A 17 -4.87 3.52 -1.45
N ILE A 18 -5.20 4.74 -1.84
CA ILE A 18 -5.97 5.01 -3.06
C ILE A 18 -5.16 4.64 -4.30
N THR A 19 -5.84 4.31 -5.41
CA THR A 19 -5.22 4.24 -6.74
C THR A 19 -5.52 5.55 -7.49
N PRO A 20 -4.55 6.45 -7.67
CA PRO A 20 -4.73 7.68 -8.41
C PRO A 20 -4.75 7.40 -9.92
N TYR A 21 -5.66 8.07 -10.61
CA TYR A 21 -5.76 8.06 -12.07
C TYR A 21 -5.54 9.47 -12.63
N TYR A 22 -5.17 9.53 -13.90
CA TYR A 22 -5.33 10.71 -14.73
C TYR A 22 -6.78 10.82 -15.21
N ASP A 23 -7.15 11.97 -15.81
CA ASP A 23 -8.50 12.22 -16.30
C ASP A 23 -8.95 11.24 -17.39
N ASN A 24 -8.00 10.61 -18.09
CA ASN A 24 -8.24 9.57 -19.09
C ASN A 24 -8.37 8.15 -18.49
N TYR A 25 -8.48 8.02 -17.16
CA TYR A 25 -8.55 6.75 -16.44
C TYR A 25 -7.30 5.86 -16.57
N GLU A 26 -6.17 6.39 -17.02
CA GLU A 26 -4.88 5.69 -16.90
C GLU A 26 -4.31 5.84 -15.48
N VAL A 27 -3.65 4.79 -14.98
CA VAL A 27 -3.05 4.80 -13.64
C VAL A 27 -1.94 5.84 -13.56
N ASN A 28 -2.02 6.72 -12.56
CA ASN A 28 -0.98 7.70 -12.29
C ASN A 28 0.11 7.10 -11.38
N TYR A 29 1.08 6.43 -12.01
CA TYR A 29 2.21 5.81 -11.30
C TYR A 29 3.10 6.81 -10.56
N GLY A 30 3.19 8.07 -11.03
CA GLY A 30 3.94 9.11 -10.34
C GLY A 30 3.35 9.40 -8.95
N LYS A 31 2.04 9.64 -8.90
CA LYS A 31 1.32 9.83 -7.62
C LYS A 31 1.34 8.57 -6.75
N MET A 32 1.28 7.37 -7.34
CA MET A 32 1.45 6.12 -6.57
C MET A 32 2.81 6.06 -5.86
N ALA A 33 3.89 6.45 -6.56
CA ALA A 33 5.23 6.48 -5.96
C ALA A 33 5.32 7.48 -4.81
N ASP A 34 4.72 8.66 -4.96
CA ASP A 34 4.73 9.69 -3.91
C ASP A 34 3.89 9.29 -2.70
N LEU A 35 2.70 8.71 -2.91
CA LEU A 35 1.89 8.13 -1.82
C LEU A 35 2.64 7.03 -1.07
N THR A 36 3.33 6.16 -1.80
CA THR A 36 4.14 5.10 -1.19
C THR A 36 5.24 5.68 -0.31
N LYS A 37 5.97 6.70 -0.78
CA LYS A 37 6.99 7.39 0.01
C LYS A 37 6.38 8.06 1.24
N TRP A 38 5.21 8.67 1.10
CA TRP A 38 4.48 9.28 2.21
C TRP A 38 4.12 8.23 3.27
N TRP A 39 3.56 7.08 2.88
CA TRP A 39 3.28 5.98 3.81
C TRP A 39 4.52 5.48 4.54
N ILE A 40 5.62 5.30 3.82
CA ILE A 40 6.91 4.90 4.41
C ILE A 40 7.39 5.95 5.43
N SER A 41 7.30 7.24 5.11
CA SER A 41 7.69 8.32 6.04
C SER A 41 6.82 8.39 7.30
N ASN A 42 5.59 7.88 7.25
CA ASN A 42 4.68 7.76 8.39
C ASN A 42 4.82 6.44 9.15
N GLY A 43 5.84 5.64 8.87
CA GLY A 43 6.13 4.40 9.59
C GLY A 43 5.47 3.15 8.98
N MET A 44 4.95 3.22 7.75
CA MET A 44 4.52 2.02 7.03
C MET A 44 5.71 1.27 6.44
N VAL A 45 6.47 0.63 7.33
CA VAL A 45 7.72 -0.06 7.03
C VAL A 45 7.61 -1.56 7.29
N ARG A 46 8.52 -2.31 6.68
CA ARG A 46 8.54 -3.77 6.74
C ARG A 46 8.74 -4.26 8.17
N GLY A 47 7.88 -5.18 8.61
CA GLY A 47 7.93 -5.80 9.93
C GLY A 47 6.95 -5.20 10.93
N ASP A 48 6.51 -3.96 10.69
CA ASP A 48 5.56 -3.26 11.56
C ASP A 48 4.16 -3.14 10.94
N ALA A 49 4.10 -3.07 9.60
CA ALA A 49 2.85 -2.91 8.89
C ALA A 49 2.92 -3.35 7.42
N ALA A 50 1.75 -3.46 6.78
CA ALA A 50 1.62 -3.76 5.37
C ALA A 50 0.86 -2.65 4.63
N LEU A 51 1.40 -2.22 3.48
CA LEU A 51 0.69 -1.35 2.55
C LEU A 51 -0.06 -2.21 1.52
N LYS A 52 -1.39 -2.13 1.54
CA LYS A 52 -2.27 -2.81 0.59
C LYS A 52 -2.58 -1.87 -0.58
N VAL A 53 -2.27 -2.35 -1.79
CA VAL A 53 -2.52 -1.65 -3.07
C VAL A 53 -3.58 -2.40 -3.88
N CYS A 54 -4.21 -1.73 -4.85
CA CYS A 54 -5.19 -2.31 -5.77
C CYS A 54 -6.28 -3.12 -5.04
N SER A 55 -6.83 -2.52 -3.98
CA SER A 55 -7.88 -3.12 -3.17
C SER A 55 -9.21 -2.40 -3.43
N VAL A 56 -10.32 -3.02 -3.02
CA VAL A 56 -11.67 -2.43 -3.14
C VAL A 56 -11.69 -0.98 -2.62
N MET A 57 -11.16 -0.75 -1.43
CA MET A 57 -11.05 0.57 -0.78
C MET A 57 -10.18 1.60 -1.55
N GLY A 58 -9.46 1.19 -2.58
CA GLY A 58 -8.59 2.06 -3.39
C GLY A 58 -9.23 2.57 -4.68
N GLU A 59 -10.29 1.92 -5.17
CA GLU A 59 -10.88 2.14 -6.51
C GLU A 59 -12.41 2.02 -6.58
N ALA A 60 -13.06 1.50 -5.54
CA ALA A 60 -14.51 1.30 -5.42
C ALA A 60 -14.99 1.87 -4.08
N PRO A 61 -16.30 2.14 -3.85
CA PRO A 61 -16.77 2.63 -2.54
C PRO A 61 -16.32 1.74 -1.37
#